data_AF-A0A955AYB3-F1
#
_entry.id   AF-A0A955AYB3-F1
#
_cell.length_a   1.000
_cell.length_b   1.000
_cell.length_c   1.000
_cell.angle_alpha   90.00
_cell.angle_beta   90.00
_cell.angle_gamma   90.00
#
_symmetry.space_group_name_H-M   'P 1'
#
loop_
_entity.id
_entity.type
_entity.pdbx_description
1 polymer ?
#
loop_
_entity_poly.entity_id
_entity_poly.type
_entity_poly.pdbx_seq_one_letter_code
_entity_poly.pdbx_strand_id
1 'polypeptide(L)'
;LMTHINRRRGVLIVVVMVCLFVVLGIAGSTVQALVREHRQSRTTMRRAQTEMLARSALDRASARLRQDSSYMGETWHVVDGQLADGGASITIVVEPGDQPNQRLISVEATYPKQSATPVLIQRHESVSVVDSGDQA
;
A
#
# COMPACT_ATOMS: atom_id res chain seq x y z
N LEU A 1 -56.36 -35.45 -17.65
CA LEU A 1 -55.15 -35.92 -18.38
C LEU A 1 -53.94 -35.63 -17.48
N MET A 2 -53.79 -36.45 -16.44
CA MET A 2 -52.84 -36.22 -15.35
C MET A 2 -51.54 -36.92 -15.73
N THR A 3 -50.50 -36.13 -15.95
CA THR A 3 -49.19 -36.57 -16.42
C THR A 3 -48.56 -37.49 -15.37
N HIS A 4 -48.66 -38.81 -15.56
CA HIS A 4 -47.78 -39.77 -14.91
C HIS A 4 -46.37 -39.61 -15.50
N ILE A 5 -45.73 -38.51 -15.14
CA ILE A 5 -44.30 -38.31 -15.30
C ILE A 5 -43.65 -39.46 -14.55
N ASN A 6 -43.04 -40.39 -15.29
CA ASN A 6 -42.34 -41.54 -14.73
C ASN A 6 -41.49 -41.08 -13.53
N ARG A 7 -41.86 -41.52 -12.32
CA ARG A 7 -41.27 -41.08 -11.04
C ARG A 7 -39.73 -41.11 -11.04
N ARG A 8 -39.14 -42.06 -11.78
CA ARG A 8 -37.69 -42.20 -12.00
C ARG A 8 -37.08 -41.07 -12.83
N ARG A 9 -37.79 -40.54 -13.82
CA ARG A 9 -37.35 -39.39 -14.65
C ARG A 9 -37.40 -38.08 -13.86
N GLY A 10 -38.40 -37.90 -13.01
CA GLY A 10 -38.47 -36.74 -12.10
C GLY A 10 -37.29 -36.69 -11.12
N VAL A 11 -36.96 -37.84 -10.51
CA VAL A 11 -35.79 -37.95 -9.60
C VAL A 11 -34.48 -37.63 -10.32
N LEU A 12 -34.30 -38.11 -11.56
CA LEU A 12 -33.08 -37.86 -12.33
C LEU A 12 -32.89 -36.37 -12.63
N ILE A 13 -33.96 -35.64 -12.97
CA ILE A 13 -33.93 -34.19 -13.22
C ILE A 13 -33.56 -33.43 -11.95
N VAL A 14 -34.13 -33.83 -10.80
CA VAL A 14 -33.82 -33.20 -9.50
C VAL A 14 -32.34 -33.38 -9.16
N VAL A 15 -31.80 -34.59 -9.33
CA VAL A 15 -30.37 -34.86 -9.08
C VAL A 15 -29.47 -34.00 -9.97
N VAL A 16 -29.78 -33.90 -11.27
CA VAL A 16 -29.01 -33.07 -12.21
C VAL A 16 -29.09 -31.58 -11.83
N MET A 17 -30.26 -31.08 -11.44
CA MET A 17 -30.39 -29.70 -10.96
C MET A 17 -29.55 -29.43 -9.71
N VAL A 18 -29.57 -30.34 -8.73
CA VAL A 18 -28.77 -30.21 -7.51
C VAL A 18 -27.28 -30.19 -7.86
N CYS A 19 -26.82 -31.10 -8.72
CA CYS A 19 -25.43 -31.09 -9.20
C CYS A 19 -25.09 -29.77 -9.90
N LEU A 20 -25.97 -29.25 -10.75
CA LEU A 20 -25.77 -27.98 -11.43
C LEU A 20 -25.65 -26.82 -10.44
N PHE A 21 -26.53 -26.75 -9.44
CA PHE A 21 -26.46 -25.74 -8.39
C PHE A 21 -25.16 -25.83 -7.57
N VAL A 22 -24.72 -27.04 -7.23
CA VAL A 22 -23.44 -27.25 -6.54
C VAL A 22 -22.28 -26.73 -7.40
N VAL A 23 -22.25 -27.07 -8.69
CA VAL A 23 -21.20 -26.59 -9.62
C VAL A 23 -21.23 -25.07 -9.76
N LEU A 24 -22.41 -24.45 -9.90
CA LEU A 24 -22.53 -22.98 -9.95
C LEU A 24 -22.08 -22.32 -8.65
N GLY A 25 -22.40 -22.91 -7.49
CA GLY A 25 -21.95 -22.41 -6.19
C GLY A 25 -20.44 -22.40 -6.06
N ILE A 26 -19.78 -23.49 -6.49
CA ILE A 26 -18.31 -23.60 -6.47
C ILE A 26 -17.66 -22.64 -7.48
N ALA A 27 -18.20 -22.55 -8.69
CA ALA A 27 -17.68 -21.61 -9.70
C ALA A 27 -17.82 -20.15 -9.22
N GLY A 28 -18.97 -19.81 -8.64
CA GLY A 28 -19.23 -18.49 -8.07
C GLY A 28 -18.29 -18.13 -6.93
N SER A 29 -18.02 -19.06 -6.01
CA SER A 29 -17.10 -18.81 -4.89
C SER A 29 -15.66 -18.63 -5.37
N THR A 30 -15.25 -19.37 -6.41
CA THR A 30 -13.91 -19.26 -7.00
C THR A 30 -13.70 -17.90 -7.68
N VAL A 31 -14.68 -17.43 -8.45
CA VAL A 31 -14.64 -16.10 -9.09
C VAL A 31 -14.58 -15.00 -8.02
N GLN A 32 -15.36 -15.10 -6.95
CA GLN A 32 -15.29 -14.15 -5.85
C GLN A 32 -13.93 -14.16 -5.15
N ALA A 33 -13.31 -15.34 -4.98
CA ALA A 33 -11.98 -15.46 -4.41
C ALA A 33 -10.91 -14.79 -5.29
N LEU A 34 -10.93 -15.03 -6.60
CA LEU A 34 -10.05 -14.39 -7.58
C LEU A 34 -10.19 -12.85 -7.58
N VAL A 35 -11.42 -12.34 -7.54
CA VAL A 35 -11.67 -10.89 -7.48
C VAL A 35 -11.15 -10.28 -6.16
N ARG A 36 -11.31 -11.00 -5.04
CA ARG A 36 -10.78 -10.57 -3.73
C ARG A 36 -9.26 -10.58 -3.71
N GLU A 37 -8.64 -11.60 -4.28
CA GLU A 37 -7.19 -11.75 -4.39
C GLU A 37 -6.57 -10.60 -5.20
N HIS A 38 -7.18 -10.24 -6.33
CA HIS A 38 -6.74 -9.08 -7.12
C HIS A 38 -6.80 -7.77 -6.34
N ARG A 39 -7.86 -7.56 -5.53
CA ARG A 39 -7.97 -6.37 -4.68
C ARG A 39 -6.89 -6.36 -3.59
N GLN A 40 -6.61 -7.51 -2.99
CA GLN A 40 -5.61 -7.64 -1.93
C GLN A 40 -4.18 -7.43 -2.45
N SER A 41 -3.89 -7.90 -3.66
CA SER A 41 -2.59 -7.67 -4.33
C SER A 41 -2.32 -6.17 -4.55
N ARG A 42 -3.33 -5.41 -5.00
CA ARG A 42 -3.19 -3.95 -5.19
C ARG A 42 -2.89 -3.21 -3.89
N THR A 43 -3.58 -3.56 -2.80
CA THR A 43 -3.32 -2.95 -1.49
C THR A 43 -1.90 -3.25 -0.99
N THR A 44 -1.44 -4.48 -1.19
CA THR A 44 -0.08 -4.91 -0.80
C THR A 44 0.98 -4.14 -1.59
N MET A 45 0.80 -4.03 -2.91
CA MET A 45 1.67 -3.26 -3.78
C MET A 45 1.74 -1.79 -3.37
N ARG A 46 0.58 -1.17 -3.08
CA ARG A 46 0.53 0.23 -2.63
C ARG A 46 1.31 0.43 -1.35
N ARG A 47 1.11 -0.44 -0.35
CA ARG A 47 1.83 -0.36 0.92
C ARG A 47 3.35 -0.46 0.73
N ALA A 48 3.81 -1.42 -0.07
CA ALA A 48 5.24 -1.58 -0.38
C ALA A 48 5.82 -0.35 -1.10
N GLN A 49 5.08 0.24 -2.04
CA GLN A 49 5.49 1.47 -2.72
C GLN A 49 5.55 2.67 -1.75
N THR A 50 4.55 2.86 -0.91
CA THR A 50 4.56 3.93 0.11
C THR A 50 5.71 3.76 1.09
N GLU A 51 6.02 2.51 1.48
CA GLU A 51 7.13 2.21 2.39
C GLU A 51 8.49 2.52 1.74
N MET A 52 8.66 2.15 0.47
CA MET A 52 9.88 2.48 -0.27
C MET A 52 10.06 4.00 -0.45
N LEU A 53 8.97 4.74 -0.67
CA LEU A 53 8.98 6.21 -0.72
C LEU A 53 9.40 6.81 0.63
N ALA A 54 8.83 6.34 1.73
CA ALA A 54 9.18 6.81 3.08
C ALA A 54 10.67 6.54 3.39
N ARG A 55 11.17 5.35 3.03
CA ARG A 55 12.58 5.01 3.23
C ARG A 55 13.52 5.86 2.38
N SER A 56 13.19 6.07 1.11
CA SER A 56 13.98 6.91 0.21
C SER A 56 14.04 8.37 0.69
N ALA A 57 12.95 8.85 1.30
CA ALA A 57 12.90 10.18 1.90
C ALA A 57 13.75 10.30 3.18
N LEU A 58 13.80 9.26 4.01
CA LEU A 58 14.74 9.22 5.15
C LEU A 58 16.19 9.23 4.69
N ASP A 59 16.54 8.40 3.71
CA ASP A 59 17.89 8.35 3.14
C ASP A 59 18.29 9.71 2.57
N ARG A 60 17.36 10.38 1.85
CA ARG A 60 17.56 11.71 1.33
C ARG A 60 17.72 12.77 2.42
N ALA A 61 16.87 12.75 3.45
CA ALA A 61 16.94 13.69 4.57
C ALA A 61 18.24 13.56 5.35
N SER A 62 18.67 12.32 5.62
CA SER A 62 19.94 12.04 6.29
C SER A 62 21.15 12.50 5.46
N ALA A 63 21.12 12.27 4.14
CA ALA A 63 22.17 12.74 3.23
C ALA A 63 22.24 14.28 3.20
N ARG A 64 21.09 14.97 3.17
CA ARG A 64 21.04 16.43 3.23
C ARG A 64 21.51 16.98 4.56
N LEU A 65 21.11 16.38 5.68
CA LEU A 65 21.54 16.83 7.01
C LEU A 65 23.06 16.72 7.23
N ARG A 66 23.71 15.77 6.56
CA ARG A 66 25.19 15.66 6.58
C ARG A 66 25.88 16.76 5.77
N GLN A 67 25.21 17.28 4.73
CA GLN A 67 25.75 18.34 3.87
C GLN A 67 25.40 19.73 4.40
N ASP A 68 24.21 19.86 4.99
CA ASP A 68 23.64 21.10 5.52
C ASP A 68 22.91 20.79 6.83
N SER A 69 23.55 21.14 7.95
CA SER A 69 23.00 20.95 9.30
C SER A 69 21.84 21.88 9.62
N SER A 70 21.58 22.88 8.78
CA SER A 70 20.44 23.81 8.89
C SER A 70 19.20 23.36 8.12
N TYR A 71 19.27 22.20 7.44
CA TYR A 71 18.13 21.64 6.70
C TYR A 71 16.94 21.31 7.62
N MET A 72 15.80 21.96 7.37
CA MET A 72 14.57 21.84 8.19
C MET A 72 13.53 20.85 7.64
N GLY A 73 13.76 20.29 6.45
CA GLY A 73 12.79 19.44 5.77
C GLY A 73 12.40 19.94 4.38
N GLU A 74 11.59 19.16 3.66
CA GLU A 74 11.03 19.52 2.37
C GLU A 74 9.78 18.70 2.05
N THR A 75 8.90 19.24 1.20
CA THR A 75 7.80 18.48 0.61
C THR A 75 8.06 18.29 -0.87
N TRP A 76 8.00 17.04 -1.33
CA TRP A 76 8.14 16.71 -2.74
C TRP A 76 6.96 15.89 -3.24
N HIS A 77 6.64 16.10 -4.51
CA HIS A 77 5.49 15.51 -5.17
C HIS A 77 5.97 14.64 -6.32
N VAL A 78 5.45 13.41 -6.38
CA VAL A 78 5.64 12.53 -7.52
C VAL A 78 4.45 12.69 -8.45
N VAL A 79 4.72 13.07 -9.70
CA VAL A 79 3.70 13.38 -10.70
C VAL A 79 2.99 12.10 -11.14
N ASP A 80 1.72 12.24 -11.50
CA ASP A 80 0.93 11.15 -12.11
C ASP A 80 1.66 10.57 -13.34
N GLY A 81 1.66 9.24 -13.44
CA GLY A 81 2.34 8.51 -14.53
C GLY A 81 3.74 8.01 -14.20
N GLN A 82 4.36 8.45 -13.08
CA GLN A 82 5.60 7.84 -12.58
C GLN A 82 5.36 6.62 -11.68
N LEU A 83 4.15 6.49 -11.11
CA LEU A 83 3.70 5.33 -10.34
C LEU A 83 2.42 4.74 -10.94
N ALA A 84 2.17 3.47 -10.63
CA ALA A 84 1.11 2.68 -11.25
C ALA A 84 -0.32 3.16 -10.94
N ASP A 85 -0.56 3.69 -9.72
CA ASP A 85 -1.92 4.05 -9.26
C ASP A 85 -2.10 5.57 -8.99
N GLY A 86 -1.21 6.42 -9.52
CA GLY A 86 -1.28 7.89 -9.44
C GLY A 86 -0.09 8.53 -8.72
N GLY A 87 -0.18 9.82 -8.44
CA GLY A 87 0.87 10.60 -7.80
C GLY A 87 1.04 10.28 -6.31
N ALA A 88 2.20 10.68 -5.77
CA ALA A 88 2.52 10.54 -4.35
C ALA A 88 2.91 11.91 -3.76
N SER A 89 2.65 12.08 -2.47
CA SER A 89 3.10 13.26 -1.72
C SER A 89 3.97 12.79 -0.57
N ILE A 90 5.15 13.38 -0.44
CA ILE A 90 6.10 13.04 0.61
C ILE A 90 6.51 14.32 1.31
N THR A 91 6.31 14.37 2.62
CA THR A 91 6.68 15.49 3.48
C THR A 91 7.76 15.03 4.44
N ILE A 92 8.85 15.78 4.50
CA ILE A 92 9.97 15.59 5.42
C ILE A 92 10.00 16.81 6.33
N VAL A 93 10.01 16.57 7.64
CA VAL A 93 10.17 17.59 8.68
C VAL A 93 11.36 17.20 9.53
N VAL A 94 12.28 18.14 9.77
CA VAL A 94 13.42 17.93 10.66
C VAL A 94 13.28 18.83 11.87
N GLU A 95 13.24 18.23 13.05
CA GLU A 95 13.15 18.92 14.33
C GLU A 95 14.45 18.74 15.14
N PRO A 96 14.82 19.71 16.00
CA PRO A 96 15.90 19.51 16.95
C PRO A 96 15.56 18.34 17.90
N GLY A 97 16.52 17.44 18.10
CA GLY A 97 16.40 16.34 19.06
C GLY A 97 16.67 16.79 20.50
N ASP A 98 16.60 15.84 21.41
CA ASP A 98 16.78 16.08 22.85
C ASP A 98 18.25 16.45 23.20
N GLN A 99 19.19 16.04 22.33
CA GLN A 99 20.60 16.42 22.42
C GLN A 99 20.95 17.51 21.38
N PRO A 100 21.90 18.41 21.68
CA PRO A 100 22.25 19.54 20.79
C PRO A 100 22.68 19.12 19.38
N ASN A 101 23.30 17.94 19.25
CA ASN A 101 23.74 17.36 17.97
C ASN A 101 22.77 16.30 17.43
N GLN A 102 21.60 16.13 18.03
CA GLN A 102 20.58 15.21 17.54
C GLN A 102 19.56 15.99 16.70
N ARG A 103 19.11 15.37 15.62
CA ARG A 103 18.00 15.84 14.79
C ARG A 103 16.99 14.71 14.68
N LEU A 104 15.72 15.02 14.88
CA LEU A 104 14.62 14.09 14.67
C LEU A 104 14.07 14.32 13.27
N ILE A 105 14.13 13.29 12.43
CA ILE A 105 13.60 13.32 11.07
C ILE A 105 12.23 12.64 11.09
N SER A 106 11.20 13.37 10.71
CA SER A 106 9.84 12.87 10.56
C SER A 106 9.47 12.86 9.07
N VAL A 107 9.14 11.69 8.55
CA VAL A 107 8.74 11.49 7.16
C VAL A 107 7.32 11.00 7.09
N GLU A 108 6.52 11.66 6.26
CA GLU A 108 5.16 11.29 5.94
C GLU A 108 5.06 11.02 4.44
N ALA A 109 4.73 9.79 4.05
CA ALA A 109 4.52 9.40 2.67
C ALA A 109 3.07 8.98 2.45
N THR A 110 2.43 9.60 1.45
CA THR A 110 1.03 9.36 1.09
C THR A 110 0.94 8.88 -0.35
N TYR A 111 0.40 7.68 -0.56
CA TYR A 111 0.17 7.11 -1.88
C TYR A 111 -1.02 6.13 -1.90
N PRO A 112 -1.89 6.17 -2.90
CA PRO A 112 -1.98 7.17 -3.98
C PRO A 112 -2.68 8.45 -3.52
N LYS A 113 -2.19 9.62 -3.97
CA LYS A 113 -2.68 10.95 -3.53
C LYS A 113 -4.17 11.20 -3.87
N GLN A 114 -4.66 10.63 -4.97
CA GLN A 114 -6.03 10.81 -5.47
C GLN A 114 -6.91 9.55 -5.36
N SER A 115 -6.53 8.58 -4.52
CA SER A 115 -7.35 7.40 -4.27
C SER A 115 -8.40 7.66 -3.20
N ALA A 116 -9.58 7.03 -3.32
CA ALA A 116 -10.58 6.99 -2.26
C ALA A 116 -10.09 6.29 -0.97
N THR A 117 -9.01 5.50 -1.08
CA THR A 117 -8.30 4.87 0.03
C THR A 117 -6.80 5.12 -0.10
N PRO A 118 -6.28 6.28 0.36
CA PRO A 118 -4.85 6.53 0.37
C PRO A 118 -4.17 5.70 1.46
N VAL A 119 -2.96 5.20 1.19
CA VAL A 119 -2.09 4.60 2.21
C VAL A 119 -1.15 5.69 2.71
N LEU A 120 -1.25 5.97 4.01
CA LEU A 120 -0.37 6.88 4.75
C LEU A 120 0.64 6.06 5.55
N ILE A 121 1.92 6.33 5.38
CA ILE A 121 2.98 5.79 6.23
C ILE A 121 3.77 6.95 6.80
N GLN A 122 3.79 7.01 8.13
CA GLN A 122 4.59 7.96 8.90
C GLN A 122 5.75 7.20 9.56
N ARG A 123 6.97 7.74 9.42
CA ARG A 123 8.16 7.14 9.99
C ARG A 123 9.06 8.23 10.57
N HIS A 124 9.48 8.03 11.81
CA HIS A 124 10.39 8.92 12.51
C HIS A 124 11.73 8.22 12.73
N GLU A 125 12.83 8.93 12.54
CA GLU A 125 14.18 8.45 12.79
C GLU A 125 15.00 9.56 13.45
N SER A 126 15.63 9.26 14.58
CA SER A 126 16.57 10.18 15.22
C SER A 126 17.95 9.98 14.62
N VAL A 127 18.51 11.05 14.07
CA VAL A 127 19.84 11.05 13.46
C VAL A 127 20.75 11.96 14.29
N SER A 128 21.86 11.41 14.77
CA SER A 128 22.94 12.21 15.35
C SER A 128 23.75 12.85 14.23
N VAL A 129 23.73 14.17 14.16
CA VAL A 129 24.59 14.96 13.26
C VAL A 129 25.97 15.01 13.90
N VAL A 130 26.87 14.13 13.45
CA VAL A 130 28.28 14.20 13.83
C VAL A 130 28.88 15.40 13.11
N ASP A 131 29.30 16.39 13.88
CA ASP A 131 30.01 17.57 13.41
C ASP A 131 31.24 17.13 12.63
N SER A 132 31.20 17.26 11.30
CA SER A 132 32.31 16.92 10.40
C SER A 132 33.29 18.09 10.35
N GLY A 133 33.73 18.52 11.52
CA GLY A 133 34.68 19.60 11.76
C GLY A 133 36.01 19.07 12.29
N ASP A 134 36.58 18.02 11.70
CA ASP A 134 37.98 17.64 11.93
C ASP A 134 38.52 16.71 10.83
N GLN A 135 38.86 17.26 9.66
CA GLN A 135 39.97 16.74 8.85
C GLN A 135 40.74 17.94 8.29
N ALA A 136 41.86 18.20 8.96
CA ALA A 136 42.92 19.14 8.60
C ALA A 136 43.66 18.74 7.31
#